data_AF-A0A0C9UWA2-F1
#
_entry.id   AF-A0A0C9UWA2-F1
#
_cell.length_a   1.000
_cell.length_b   1.000
_cell.length_c   1.000
_cell.angle_alpha   90.00
_cell.angle_beta   90.00
_cell.angle_gamma   90.00
#
_symmetry.space_group_name_H-M   'P 1'
#
loop_
_entity.id
_entity.type
_entity.pdbx_description
1 polymer ?
#
loop_
_entity_poly.entity_id
_entity_poly.type
_entity_poly.pdbx_seq_one_letter_code
_entity_poly.pdbx_strand_id
1 'polypeptide(L)'
;MSVRETNAIFVNVTVDDAGVDPSTGQSIVYTPGGPWNEGKNCSFCTDKPDPASMHNETWHDATYVPDDGQGVPTGYSNLTFSFNVGTDIYAFCAIQHFTNMTFFIDDEPVNHFLQQSNIFLYNVPIFVNTSLSPGKHVFTLVNGALDGSGNEQSTVLFDYLIYLHDEVDEQSSPLPLPLPLPSPSGSGSQPRPGLGSGTIGGIAAAAIVITLSCAAGAFYWYKQQRSGSCEGIPLVQPFDASTGIFFGSSAQQHPSVLAKSIGNMPNNGVPLPSIQEVRLVPGQVETDPGPLSIQNPYNAADTLPPDYTV
;
A
#
# COMPACT_ATOMS: atom_id res chain seq x y z
N MET A 1 -4.42 46.33 -11.75
CA MET A 1 -4.56 44.87 -11.59
C MET A 1 -3.46 44.41 -10.66
N SER A 2 -3.78 44.05 -9.43
CA SER A 2 -2.83 43.42 -8.51
C SER A 2 -2.90 41.92 -8.76
N VAL A 3 -1.80 41.34 -9.20
CA VAL A 3 -1.65 39.89 -9.32
C VAL A 3 -1.44 39.40 -7.90
N ARG A 4 -2.38 38.58 -7.38
CA ARG A 4 -2.18 37.86 -6.13
C ARG A 4 -1.23 36.70 -6.45
N GLU A 5 -0.07 36.67 -5.79
CA GLU A 5 0.75 35.46 -5.73
C GLU A 5 0.04 34.48 -4.81
N THR A 6 -0.50 33.40 -5.38
CA THR A 6 -0.93 32.23 -4.61
C THR A 6 0.29 31.38 -4.38
N ASN A 7 0.68 31.21 -3.11
CA ASN A 7 1.75 30.29 -2.73
C ASN A 7 1.10 28.92 -2.51
N ALA A 8 1.53 27.92 -3.28
CA ALA A 8 1.08 26.54 -3.09
C ALA A 8 2.13 25.83 -2.21
N ILE A 9 1.68 25.25 -1.11
CA ILE A 9 2.52 24.47 -0.21
C ILE A 9 2.21 23.00 -0.46
N PHE A 10 3.21 22.22 -0.85
CA PHE A 10 3.09 20.77 -0.95
C PHE A 10 3.13 20.15 0.45
N VAL A 11 2.06 19.45 0.82
CA VAL A 11 1.94 18.75 2.10
C VAL A 11 1.97 17.25 1.86
N ASN A 12 2.88 16.56 2.55
CA ASN A 12 2.92 15.11 2.57
C ASN A 12 2.03 14.59 3.70
N VAL A 13 1.07 13.73 3.37
CA VAL A 13 0.19 13.10 4.34
C VAL A 13 0.48 11.60 4.35
N THR A 14 0.90 11.10 5.52
CA THR A 14 1.11 9.66 5.75
C THR A 14 -0.13 9.07 6.40
N VAL A 15 -0.63 7.97 5.81
CA VAL A 15 -1.78 7.21 6.31
C VAL A 15 -1.32 5.80 6.62
N ASP A 16 -1.33 5.50 7.91
CA ASP A 16 -1.04 4.20 8.49
C ASP A 16 -2.13 3.17 8.15
N ASP A 17 -1.77 1.89 8.00
CA ASP A 17 -2.72 0.81 7.70
C ASP A 17 -3.87 0.70 8.71
N ALA A 18 -3.58 0.91 10.00
CA ALA A 18 -4.55 0.83 11.08
C ALA A 18 -5.06 2.21 11.53
N GLY A 19 -4.61 3.27 10.86
CA GLY A 19 -4.88 4.65 11.21
C GLY A 19 -6.01 5.31 10.42
N VAL A 20 -6.08 6.63 10.59
CA VAL A 20 -6.89 7.53 9.78
C VAL A 20 -6.00 8.61 9.20
N ASP A 21 -6.36 9.09 8.02
CA ASP A 21 -5.82 10.31 7.44
C ASP A 21 -5.99 11.46 8.44
N PRO A 22 -4.89 12.10 8.89
CA PRO A 22 -4.96 13.18 9.88
C PRO A 22 -5.65 14.44 9.35
N SER A 23 -5.72 14.63 8.04
CA SER A 23 -6.32 15.79 7.39
C SER A 23 -7.82 15.61 7.16
N THR A 24 -8.27 14.39 6.85
CA THR A 24 -9.68 14.12 6.48
C THR A 24 -10.44 13.23 7.45
N GLY A 25 -9.74 12.47 8.30
CA GLY A 25 -10.30 11.44 9.17
C GLY A 25 -10.69 10.15 8.44
N GLN A 26 -10.35 10.00 7.15
CA GLN A 26 -10.66 8.80 6.37
C GLN A 26 -9.69 7.67 6.70
N SER A 27 -10.19 6.45 6.90
CA SER A 27 -9.36 5.25 7.03
C SER A 27 -9.25 4.51 5.71
N ILE A 28 -8.30 3.60 5.65
CA ILE A 28 -8.24 2.58 4.60
C ILE A 28 -9.42 1.62 4.76
N VAL A 29 -9.97 1.18 3.63
CA VAL A 29 -11.10 0.24 3.57
C VAL A 29 -10.60 -1.10 3.02
N TYR A 30 -10.75 -2.14 3.82
CA TYR A 30 -10.34 -3.50 3.50
C TYR A 30 -11.56 -4.35 3.11
N THR A 31 -11.54 -4.94 1.91
CA THR A 31 -12.65 -5.74 1.38
C THR A 31 -12.19 -7.03 0.70
N PRO A 32 -12.99 -8.11 0.73
CA PRO A 32 -14.10 -8.29 1.67
C PRO A 32 -13.59 -8.31 3.12
N GLY A 33 -14.47 -8.08 4.09
CA GLY A 33 -14.11 -8.30 5.49
C GLY A 33 -13.86 -9.80 5.74
N GLY A 34 -12.82 -10.14 6.50
CA GLY A 34 -12.47 -11.53 6.85
C GLY A 34 -11.09 -11.96 6.38
N PRO A 35 -10.75 -11.90 5.07
CA PRO A 35 -9.41 -12.23 4.58
C PRO A 35 -8.30 -11.30 5.08
N TRP A 36 -8.66 -10.05 5.40
CA TRP A 36 -7.75 -9.06 5.97
C TRP A 36 -7.67 -9.20 7.49
N ASN A 37 -6.44 -9.28 8.00
CA ASN A 37 -6.13 -9.44 9.41
C ASN A 37 -5.23 -8.29 9.88
N GLU A 38 -5.55 -7.71 11.03
CA GLU A 38 -4.63 -6.81 11.72
C GLU A 38 -3.44 -7.63 12.25
N GLY A 39 -2.30 -7.48 11.60
CA GLY A 39 -1.18 -8.41 11.70
C GLY A 39 -0.53 -8.42 13.09
N LYS A 40 -0.43 -7.26 13.75
CA LYS A 40 0.17 -7.12 15.09
C LYS A 40 -0.47 -8.06 16.11
N ASN A 41 -1.79 -8.21 16.04
CA ASN A 41 -2.58 -9.00 16.98
C ASN A 41 -3.00 -10.36 16.40
N CYS A 42 -2.57 -10.69 15.18
CA CYS A 42 -2.95 -11.91 14.50
C CYS A 42 -2.11 -13.11 14.97
N SER A 43 -2.65 -13.89 15.90
CA SER A 43 -1.96 -15.07 16.44
C SER A 43 -1.74 -16.18 15.40
N PHE A 44 -2.65 -16.29 14.43
CA PHE A 44 -2.69 -17.34 13.40
C PHE A 44 -2.05 -16.94 12.07
N CYS A 45 -1.69 -15.67 11.88
CA CYS A 45 -0.99 -15.23 10.69
C CYS A 45 0.39 -15.90 10.62
N THR A 46 0.73 -16.39 9.43
CA THR A 46 2.02 -17.05 9.18
C THR A 46 3.14 -16.02 9.22
N ASP A 47 2.91 -14.86 8.62
CA ASP A 47 3.90 -13.81 8.48
C ASP A 47 3.85 -12.87 9.69
N LYS A 48 4.98 -12.72 10.35
CA LYS A 48 5.16 -11.88 11.54
C LYS A 48 6.39 -11.00 11.37
N PRO A 49 6.27 -9.88 10.62
CA PRO A 49 7.34 -8.89 10.52
C PRO A 49 7.72 -8.37 11.92
N ASP A 50 8.95 -7.86 12.05
CA ASP A 50 9.35 -7.14 13.26
C ASP A 50 8.54 -5.84 13.36
N PRO A 51 7.67 -5.66 14.39
CA PRO A 51 6.86 -4.46 14.51
C PRO A 51 7.69 -3.18 14.55
N ALA A 52 8.92 -3.21 15.06
CA ALA A 52 9.79 -2.03 15.10
C ALA A 52 10.25 -1.57 13.70
N SER A 53 10.05 -2.40 12.67
CA SER A 53 10.37 -2.09 11.27
C SER A 53 9.14 -1.72 10.44
N MET A 54 7.93 -1.76 11.03
CA MET A 54 6.68 -1.34 10.41
C MET A 54 6.28 0.06 10.88
N HIS A 55 5.57 0.81 10.05
CA HIS A 55 5.04 2.12 10.42
C HIS A 55 4.04 1.97 11.58
N ASN A 56 4.20 2.82 12.60
CA ASN A 56 3.51 2.73 13.90
C ASN A 56 3.38 1.34 14.52
N GLU A 57 4.29 0.42 14.16
CA GLU A 57 4.26 -0.97 14.58
C GLU A 57 2.94 -1.70 14.23
N THR A 58 2.31 -1.36 13.10
CA THR A 58 1.07 -1.95 12.59
C THR A 58 1.23 -2.42 11.15
N TRP A 59 0.37 -3.35 10.73
CA TRP A 59 0.25 -3.82 9.35
C TRP A 59 -1.05 -4.61 9.17
N HIS A 60 -1.56 -4.67 7.95
CA HIS A 60 -2.65 -5.54 7.56
C HIS A 60 -2.18 -6.63 6.60
N ASP A 61 -2.49 -7.87 6.96
CA ASP A 61 -2.16 -9.10 6.22
C ASP A 61 -3.40 -9.58 5.44
N ALA A 62 -3.23 -9.86 4.15
CA ALA A 62 -4.15 -10.72 3.41
C ALA A 62 -3.41 -11.72 2.52
N THR A 63 -3.95 -12.93 2.43
CA THR A 63 -3.46 -13.99 1.57
C THR A 63 -4.49 -14.37 0.51
N TYR A 64 -4.12 -14.25 -0.75
CA TYR A 64 -4.83 -14.81 -1.90
C TYR A 64 -4.45 -16.28 -2.07
N VAL A 65 -5.44 -17.18 -2.00
CA VAL A 65 -5.31 -18.60 -2.36
C VAL A 65 -6.07 -18.85 -3.65
N PRO A 66 -5.40 -19.32 -4.72
CA PRO A 66 -6.04 -19.60 -6.01
C PRO A 66 -7.00 -20.80 -5.95
N ASP A 67 -7.92 -20.88 -6.93
CA ASP A 67 -8.73 -22.08 -7.15
C ASP A 67 -8.01 -23.07 -8.06
N ASP A 68 -7.01 -23.76 -7.49
CA ASP A 68 -6.22 -24.80 -8.15
C ASP A 68 -6.68 -26.22 -7.75
N GLY A 69 -7.84 -26.33 -7.09
CA GLY A 69 -8.34 -27.56 -6.49
C GLY A 69 -7.56 -28.02 -5.25
N GLN A 70 -6.63 -27.22 -4.72
CA GLN A 70 -5.95 -27.43 -3.45
C GLN A 70 -6.41 -26.37 -2.42
N GLY A 71 -6.85 -26.82 -1.26
CA GLY A 71 -7.28 -25.91 -0.18
C GLY A 71 -8.63 -25.24 -0.45
N VAL A 72 -8.88 -24.13 0.26
CA VAL A 72 -10.11 -23.33 0.14
C VAL A 72 -9.72 -22.00 -0.51
N PRO A 73 -10.18 -21.71 -1.74
CA PRO A 73 -9.88 -20.46 -2.42
C PRO A 73 -10.43 -19.28 -1.61
N THR A 74 -9.64 -18.23 -1.47
CA THR A 74 -10.04 -17.02 -0.72
C THR A 74 -10.70 -15.97 -1.61
N GLY A 75 -10.49 -16.06 -2.93
CA GLY A 75 -10.77 -14.97 -3.86
C GLY A 75 -9.78 -13.80 -3.67
N TYR A 76 -9.96 -12.76 -4.48
CA TYR A 76 -9.15 -11.54 -4.39
C TYR A 76 -9.51 -10.73 -3.13
N SER A 77 -8.53 -9.96 -2.66
CA SER A 77 -8.68 -9.07 -1.50
C SER A 77 -8.20 -7.67 -1.87
N ASN A 78 -9.02 -6.68 -1.57
CA ASN A 78 -8.83 -5.29 -1.97
C ASN A 78 -8.60 -4.40 -0.75
N LEU A 79 -7.71 -3.44 -0.93
CA LEU A 79 -7.54 -2.28 -0.07
C LEU A 79 -7.89 -1.04 -0.90
N THR A 80 -8.71 -0.16 -0.35
CA THR A 80 -9.13 1.09 -1.02
C THR A 80 -8.94 2.28 -0.11
N PHE A 81 -8.40 3.37 -0.66
CA PHE A 81 -8.23 4.64 0.04
C PHE A 81 -8.64 5.81 -0.87
N SER A 82 -9.45 6.72 -0.34
CA SER A 82 -9.85 7.94 -1.02
C SER A 82 -9.05 9.11 -0.46
N PHE A 83 -8.52 9.97 -1.34
CA PHE A 83 -7.81 11.18 -0.95
C PHE A 83 -8.23 12.35 -1.84
N ASN A 84 -8.17 13.57 -1.28
CA ASN A 84 -8.62 14.78 -1.94
C ASN A 84 -7.43 15.66 -2.33
N VAL A 85 -7.56 16.34 -3.48
CA VAL A 85 -6.57 17.28 -4.03
C VAL A 85 -5.18 16.64 -4.17
N GLY A 86 -5.13 15.33 -4.38
CA GLY A 86 -3.89 14.58 -4.43
C GLY A 86 -3.18 14.72 -5.77
N THR A 87 -1.87 14.90 -5.76
CA THR A 87 -1.01 14.93 -6.97
C THR A 87 -0.09 13.73 -7.04
N ASP A 88 0.27 13.16 -5.89
CA ASP A 88 1.21 12.06 -5.80
C ASP A 88 0.72 11.04 -4.78
N ILE A 89 1.07 9.77 -4.99
CA ILE A 89 0.82 8.68 -4.06
C ILE A 89 1.95 7.65 -4.09
N TYR A 90 2.28 7.16 -2.91
CA TYR A 90 3.27 6.13 -2.65
C TYR A 90 2.64 5.11 -1.69
N ALA A 91 2.70 3.82 -2.01
CA ALA A 91 2.23 2.76 -1.11
C ALA A 91 3.38 1.82 -0.75
N PHE A 92 3.41 1.38 0.51
CA PHE A 92 4.50 0.60 1.08
C PHE A 92 4.01 -0.69 1.74
N CYS A 93 4.78 -1.75 1.57
CA CYS A 93 4.56 -3.04 2.22
C CYS A 93 5.85 -3.58 2.83
N ALA A 94 5.69 -4.54 3.74
CA ALA A 94 6.68 -5.57 3.96
C ALA A 94 6.50 -6.72 2.96
N ILE A 95 7.60 -7.34 2.51
CA ILE A 95 7.57 -8.47 1.57
C ILE A 95 8.40 -9.62 2.14
N GLN A 96 7.79 -10.77 2.38
CA GLN A 96 8.49 -12.00 2.78
C GLN A 96 8.28 -13.15 1.80
N HIS A 97 7.10 -13.26 1.18
CA HIS A 97 6.72 -14.33 0.27
C HIS A 97 6.45 -13.79 -1.13
N PHE A 98 5.84 -14.62 -1.98
CA PHE A 98 5.36 -14.18 -3.28
C PHE A 98 4.21 -13.18 -3.09
N THR A 99 4.35 -12.03 -3.73
CA THR A 99 3.37 -10.95 -3.75
C THR A 99 3.07 -10.60 -5.19
N ASN A 100 1.78 -10.48 -5.52
CA ASN A 100 1.23 -10.21 -6.83
C ASN A 100 0.05 -9.27 -6.64
N MET A 101 0.24 -8.00 -6.99
CA MET A 101 -0.73 -6.93 -6.75
C MET A 101 -1.02 -6.18 -8.04
N THR A 102 -2.29 -5.83 -8.24
CA THR A 102 -2.70 -4.90 -9.29
C THR A 102 -3.22 -3.61 -8.67
N PHE A 103 -2.85 -2.47 -9.24
CA PHE A 103 -3.21 -1.16 -8.73
C PHE A 103 -4.14 -0.42 -9.67
N PHE A 104 -5.07 0.31 -9.07
CA PHE A 104 -6.02 1.14 -9.76
C PHE A 104 -6.01 2.54 -9.18
N ILE A 105 -6.21 3.52 -10.07
CA ILE A 105 -6.58 4.89 -9.70
C ILE A 105 -7.90 5.17 -10.40
N ASP A 106 -8.92 5.52 -9.62
CA ASP A 106 -10.27 5.84 -10.13
C ASP A 106 -10.84 4.71 -11.01
N ASP A 107 -10.72 3.47 -10.52
CA ASP A 107 -11.15 2.23 -11.17
C ASP A 107 -10.41 1.86 -12.48
N GLU A 108 -9.41 2.64 -12.88
CA GLU A 108 -8.56 2.33 -14.04
C GLU A 108 -7.26 1.63 -13.61
N PRO A 109 -6.91 0.47 -14.21
CA PRO A 109 -5.68 -0.24 -13.87
C PRO A 109 -4.46 0.55 -14.34
N VAL A 110 -3.60 0.92 -13.40
CA VAL A 110 -2.44 1.78 -13.66
C VAL A 110 -1.11 1.06 -13.57
N ASN A 111 -1.02 0.00 -12.76
CA ASN A 111 0.24 -0.71 -12.56
C ASN A 111 0.02 -2.13 -12.01
N HIS A 112 1.06 -2.95 -12.10
CA HIS A 112 1.15 -4.31 -11.57
C HIS A 112 2.49 -4.49 -10.86
N PHE A 113 2.48 -5.17 -9.72
CA PHE A 113 3.68 -5.46 -8.95
C PHE A 113 3.77 -6.93 -8.64
N LEU A 114 4.95 -7.50 -8.90
CA LEU A 114 5.28 -8.88 -8.61
C LEU A 114 6.66 -8.94 -7.97
N GLN A 115 6.72 -9.52 -6.78
CA GLN A 115 7.98 -9.74 -6.08
C GLN A 115 7.91 -11.00 -5.23
N GLN A 116 9.05 -11.65 -5.07
CA GLN A 116 9.21 -12.76 -4.13
C GLN A 116 10.44 -12.52 -3.27
N SER A 117 10.33 -12.85 -2.00
CA SER A 117 11.45 -12.91 -1.08
C SER A 117 11.42 -14.23 -0.30
N ASN A 118 12.46 -14.48 0.49
CA ASN A 118 12.46 -15.49 1.56
C ASN A 118 12.82 -14.87 2.93
N ILE A 119 13.06 -13.56 2.94
CA ILE A 119 13.35 -12.74 4.11
C ILE A 119 12.42 -11.53 4.11
N PHE A 120 12.14 -10.94 5.26
CA PHE A 120 11.41 -9.67 5.29
C PHE A 120 12.22 -8.56 4.63
N LEU A 121 11.63 -7.95 3.62
CA LEU A 121 12.02 -6.66 3.06
C LEU A 121 11.01 -5.63 3.58
N TYR A 122 11.48 -4.58 4.24
CA TYR A 122 10.63 -3.55 4.85
C TYR A 122 10.64 -2.28 4.01
N ASN A 123 9.60 -1.44 4.16
CA ASN A 123 9.47 -0.17 3.45
C ASN A 123 9.63 -0.31 1.93
N VAL A 124 9.11 -1.40 1.35
CA VAL A 124 9.19 -1.65 -0.08
C VAL A 124 8.15 -0.78 -0.78
N PRO A 125 8.53 0.16 -1.67
CA PRO A 125 7.57 0.94 -2.44
C PRO A 125 6.92 0.03 -3.49
N ILE A 126 5.68 -0.36 -3.26
CA ILE A 126 4.94 -1.27 -4.13
C ILE A 126 4.20 -0.53 -5.24
N PHE A 127 3.89 0.75 -5.02
CA PHE A 127 3.26 1.62 -6.00
C PHE A 127 3.75 3.05 -5.81
N VAL A 128 4.04 3.73 -6.92
CA VAL A 128 4.45 5.13 -6.97
C VAL A 128 3.79 5.78 -8.18
N ASN A 129 3.09 6.88 -7.96
CA ASN A 129 2.61 7.77 -9.02
C ASN A 129 2.77 9.22 -8.55
N THR A 130 3.57 9.99 -9.27
CA THR A 130 3.91 11.39 -8.93
C THR A 130 3.35 12.38 -9.96
N SER A 131 2.30 11.99 -10.66
CA SER A 131 1.77 12.73 -11.81
C SER A 131 0.25 12.59 -11.94
N LEU A 132 -0.44 12.49 -10.81
CA LEU A 132 -1.90 12.57 -10.78
C LEU A 132 -2.33 14.02 -11.06
N SER A 133 -3.43 14.16 -11.79
CA SER A 133 -4.08 15.45 -11.95
C SER A 133 -4.57 15.94 -10.59
N PRO A 134 -4.41 17.22 -10.21
CA PRO A 134 -4.95 17.71 -8.94
C PRO A 134 -6.45 17.40 -8.83
N GLY A 135 -6.85 16.61 -7.84
CA GLY A 135 -8.23 16.14 -7.76
C GLY A 135 -8.50 15.15 -6.63
N LYS A 136 -9.75 14.71 -6.53
CA LYS A 136 -10.11 13.58 -5.68
C LYS A 136 -9.79 12.30 -6.43
N HIS A 137 -9.09 11.39 -5.77
CA HIS A 137 -8.70 10.10 -6.31
C HIS A 137 -9.07 8.96 -5.37
N VAL A 138 -9.27 7.79 -5.96
CA VAL A 138 -9.44 6.52 -5.26
C VAL A 138 -8.29 5.60 -5.65
N PHE A 139 -7.43 5.28 -4.69
CA PHE A 139 -6.42 4.24 -4.85
C PHE A 139 -7.00 2.90 -4.44
N THR A 140 -6.85 1.90 -5.30
CA THR A 140 -7.21 0.51 -4.98
C THR A 140 -6.03 -0.41 -5.27
N LEU A 141 -5.70 -1.25 -4.29
CA LEU A 141 -4.77 -2.37 -4.41
C LEU A 141 -5.60 -3.66 -4.41
N VAL A 142 -5.38 -4.53 -5.39
CA VAL A 142 -5.96 -5.87 -5.42
C VAL A 142 -4.86 -6.92 -5.29
N ASN A 143 -4.96 -7.78 -4.27
CA ASN A 143 -4.08 -8.92 -4.08
C ASN A 143 -4.55 -10.13 -4.88
N GLY A 144 -3.64 -10.75 -5.62
CA GLY A 144 -3.89 -11.93 -6.43
C GLY A 144 -4.36 -11.64 -7.86
N ALA A 145 -4.81 -12.68 -8.55
CA ALA A 145 -5.32 -12.55 -9.91
C ALA A 145 -6.75 -12.00 -9.91
N LEU A 146 -6.99 -10.93 -10.68
CA LEU A 146 -8.29 -10.25 -10.79
C LEU A 146 -9.43 -11.18 -11.24
N ASP A 147 -9.12 -12.15 -12.09
CA ASP A 147 -10.06 -13.11 -12.66
C ASP A 147 -10.11 -14.44 -11.87
N GLY A 148 -9.37 -14.54 -10.77
CA GLY A 148 -9.23 -15.78 -10.00
C GLY A 148 -8.49 -16.90 -10.74
N SER A 149 -7.90 -16.62 -11.91
CA SER A 149 -7.16 -17.61 -12.71
C SER A 149 -5.71 -17.80 -12.28
N GLY A 150 -5.27 -17.04 -11.27
CA GLY A 150 -3.92 -17.16 -10.70
C GLY A 150 -3.69 -18.59 -10.22
N ASN A 151 -2.46 -19.05 -10.30
CA ASN A 151 -2.04 -20.40 -9.89
C ASN A 151 -1.05 -20.39 -8.72
N GLU A 152 -0.78 -19.21 -8.15
CA GLU A 152 0.17 -19.04 -7.06
C GLU A 152 -0.46 -18.24 -5.92
N GLN A 153 -0.25 -18.72 -4.70
CA GLN A 153 -0.68 -18.04 -3.49
C GLN A 153 0.08 -16.73 -3.35
N SER A 154 -0.62 -15.64 -3.03
CA SER A 154 -0.01 -14.32 -2.89
C SER A 154 -0.32 -13.66 -1.56
N THR A 155 0.71 -13.15 -0.88
CA THR A 155 0.56 -12.48 0.41
C THR A 155 0.87 -10.98 0.30
N VAL A 156 0.05 -10.17 0.97
CA VAL A 156 0.25 -8.73 1.14
C VAL A 156 0.37 -8.42 2.61
N LEU A 157 1.42 -7.70 3.00
CA LEU A 157 1.63 -7.13 4.33
C LEU A 157 1.68 -5.61 4.18
N PHE A 158 0.50 -4.99 4.04
CA PHE A 158 0.38 -3.56 3.81
C PHE A 158 0.70 -2.78 5.08
N ASP A 159 1.54 -1.74 4.95
CA ASP A 159 2.12 -1.00 6.07
C ASP A 159 1.57 0.44 6.11
N TYR A 160 1.81 1.24 5.06
CA TYR A 160 1.29 2.60 5.00
C TYR A 160 1.28 3.12 3.56
N LEU A 161 0.62 4.25 3.37
CA LEU A 161 0.72 5.06 2.16
C LEU A 161 1.06 6.50 2.49
N ILE A 162 1.59 7.21 1.50
CA ILE A 162 1.82 8.65 1.53
C ILE A 162 1.15 9.23 0.31
N TYR A 163 0.37 10.30 0.47
CA TYR A 163 -0.08 11.11 -0.66
C TYR A 163 0.34 12.56 -0.47
N LEU A 164 0.49 13.28 -1.58
CA LEU A 164 0.80 14.71 -1.58
C LEU A 164 -0.43 15.48 -2.05
N HIS A 165 -0.70 16.62 -1.40
CA HIS A 165 -1.67 17.59 -1.90
C HIS A 165 -1.13 19.02 -1.74
N ASP A 166 -1.67 19.90 -2.57
CA ASP A 166 -1.40 21.34 -2.49
C ASP A 166 -2.33 21.97 -1.45
N GLU A 167 -1.75 22.68 -0.48
CA GLU A 167 -2.48 23.69 0.29
C GLU A 167 -2.26 25.05 -0.34
N VAL A 168 -3.36 25.68 -0.78
CA VAL A 168 -3.34 27.09 -1.17
C VAL A 168 -3.36 27.90 0.12
N ASP A 169 -2.24 28.53 0.44
CA ASP A 169 -2.17 29.48 1.55
C ASP A 169 -2.94 30.73 1.12
N GLU A 170 -4.24 30.77 1.42
CA GLU A 170 -5.09 31.96 1.29
C GLU A 170 -4.66 32.98 2.36
N GLN A 171 -3.43 33.48 2.26
CA GLN A 171 -2.92 34.53 3.12
C GLN A 171 -3.54 35.88 2.72
N SER A 172 -4.77 36.12 3.16
CA SER A 172 -5.28 37.41 3.68
C SER A 172 -6.82 37.44 3.71
N SER A 173 -7.42 36.81 4.72
CA SER A 173 -8.67 37.36 5.24
C SER A 173 -8.29 38.55 6.12
N PRO A 174 -8.67 39.81 5.79
CA PRO A 174 -8.38 40.94 6.64
C PRO A 174 -9.04 40.71 8.00
N LEU A 175 -8.23 40.84 9.07
CA LEU A 175 -8.67 40.84 10.46
C LEU A 175 -10.00 41.61 10.57
N PRO A 176 -11.07 41.03 11.16
CA PRO A 176 -12.25 41.81 11.47
C PRO A 176 -11.83 42.96 12.40
N LEU A 177 -12.14 44.19 11.97
CA LEU A 177 -11.89 45.42 12.72
C LEU A 177 -12.33 45.25 14.20
N PRO A 178 -11.56 45.76 15.17
CA PRO A 178 -11.95 45.66 16.58
C PRO A 178 -13.28 46.38 16.81
N LEU A 179 -14.27 45.64 17.32
CA LEU A 179 -15.52 46.22 17.81
C LEU A 179 -15.23 47.22 18.96
N PRO A 180 -15.98 48.34 19.07
CA PRO A 180 -15.79 49.30 20.15
C PRO A 180 -16.16 48.69 21.51
N LEU A 181 -15.27 48.89 22.47
CA LEU A 181 -15.36 48.50 23.87
C LEU A 181 -16.53 49.24 24.59
N PRO A 182 -17.46 48.55 25.28
CA PRO A 182 -18.30 49.18 26.27
C PRO A 182 -17.55 49.34 27.61
N SER A 183 -17.66 50.53 28.19
CA SER A 183 -17.05 50.93 29.48
C SER A 183 -17.60 50.16 30.69
N PRO A 184 -16.82 50.05 31.80
CA PRO A 184 -17.13 49.18 32.92
C PRO A 184 -18.12 49.84 33.89
N SER A 185 -19.08 49.06 34.40
CA SER A 185 -19.98 49.48 35.47
C SER A 185 -19.98 48.44 36.59
N GLY A 186 -19.50 48.85 37.77
CA GLY A 186 -20.15 48.57 39.06
C GLY A 186 -20.04 47.18 39.69
N SER A 187 -19.08 47.06 40.62
CA SER A 187 -19.16 46.46 41.96
C SER A 187 -20.13 45.30 42.26
N GLY A 188 -19.56 44.20 42.77
CA GLY A 188 -20.30 43.16 43.50
C GLY A 188 -19.35 42.22 44.24
N SER A 189 -18.81 42.66 45.37
CA SER A 189 -18.08 41.85 46.35
C SER A 189 -19.00 40.86 47.07
N GLN A 190 -18.57 39.60 47.30
CA GLN A 190 -18.89 38.71 48.45
C GLN A 190 -18.45 37.23 48.17
N PRO A 191 -18.32 36.33 49.17
CA PRO A 191 -17.02 35.74 49.53
C PRO A 191 -16.89 34.22 49.26
N ARG A 192 -15.64 33.73 49.42
CA ARG A 192 -15.24 32.31 49.53
C ARG A 192 -16.08 31.55 50.57
N PRO A 193 -16.31 30.25 50.34
CA PRO A 193 -15.62 29.20 51.13
C PRO A 193 -15.21 28.02 50.23
N GLY A 194 -14.34 27.09 50.57
CA GLY A 194 -13.67 26.73 51.82
C GLY A 194 -12.70 25.60 51.50
N LEU A 195 -11.61 25.58 52.27
CA LEU A 195 -10.46 24.70 52.13
C LEU A 195 -10.82 23.31 52.69
N GLY A 196 -10.86 22.28 51.84
CA GLY A 196 -10.97 20.88 52.25
C GLY A 196 -9.59 20.24 52.39
N SER A 197 -9.03 20.31 53.60
CA SER A 197 -7.85 19.55 54.03
C SER A 197 -8.24 18.09 54.25
N GLY A 198 -7.54 17.14 53.61
CA GLY A 198 -7.84 15.72 53.72
C GLY A 198 -6.71 14.80 53.29
N THR A 199 -5.94 14.35 54.30
CA THR A 199 -5.35 13.00 54.40
C THR A 199 -4.05 12.70 53.65
N ILE A 200 -2.95 12.86 54.37
CA ILE A 200 -1.66 12.17 54.16
C ILE A 200 -1.78 10.78 54.82
N GLY A 201 -1.60 9.71 54.05
CA GLY A 201 -1.51 8.36 54.61
C GLY A 201 -1.32 7.28 53.56
N GLY A 202 -0.07 6.82 53.36
CA GLY A 202 0.21 5.49 52.83
C GLY A 202 0.82 5.39 51.43
N ILE A 203 2.04 5.88 51.22
CA ILE A 203 2.89 5.43 50.09
C ILE A 203 4.29 5.15 50.62
N ALA A 204 4.47 4.04 51.33
CA ALA A 204 5.79 3.51 51.66
C ALA A 204 6.06 2.11 51.10
N ALA A 205 5.02 1.42 50.56
CA ALA A 205 5.19 0.09 49.97
C ALA A 205 5.32 0.09 48.43
N ALA A 206 4.72 1.06 47.73
CA ALA A 206 4.74 1.08 46.26
C ALA A 206 6.09 1.50 45.66
N ALA A 207 6.83 2.40 46.34
CA ALA A 207 8.11 2.89 45.85
C ALA A 207 9.17 1.78 45.78
N ILE A 208 9.16 0.83 46.71
CA ILE A 208 10.16 -0.26 46.76
C ILE A 208 9.96 -1.22 45.58
N VAL A 209 8.72 -1.56 45.24
CA VAL A 209 8.41 -2.46 44.11
C VAL A 209 8.82 -1.82 42.78
N ILE A 210 8.49 -0.54 42.58
CA ILE A 210 8.87 0.18 41.36
C ILE A 210 10.40 0.26 41.21
N THR A 211 11.11 0.54 42.31
CA THR A 211 12.59 0.65 42.27
C THR A 211 13.24 -0.70 41.94
N LEU A 212 12.73 -1.81 42.50
CA LEU A 212 13.22 -3.16 42.20
C LEU A 212 12.90 -3.58 40.76
N SER A 213 11.71 -3.27 40.24
CA SER A 213 11.35 -3.53 38.85
C SER A 213 12.21 -2.75 37.85
N CYS A 214 12.46 -1.46 38.11
CA CYS A 214 13.35 -0.64 37.27
C CYS A 214 14.80 -1.15 37.30
N ALA A 215 15.32 -1.53 38.47
CA ALA A 215 16.66 -2.06 38.60
C ALA A 215 16.83 -3.41 37.87
N ALA A 216 15.83 -4.29 37.96
CA ALA A 216 15.83 -5.56 37.22
C ALA A 216 15.78 -5.32 35.70
N GLY A 217 14.90 -4.43 35.22
CA GLY A 217 14.82 -4.07 33.79
C GLY A 217 16.14 -3.52 33.25
N ALA A 218 16.78 -2.60 33.99
CA ALA A 218 18.08 -2.05 33.62
C ALA A 218 19.19 -3.13 33.61
N PHE A 219 19.17 -4.08 34.55
CA PHE A 219 20.12 -5.18 34.58
C PHE A 219 19.94 -6.14 33.39
N TYR A 220 18.71 -6.49 33.04
CA TYR A 220 18.43 -7.31 31.86
C TYR A 220 18.84 -6.61 30.56
N TRP A 221 18.54 -5.31 30.44
CA TRP A 221 18.95 -4.49 29.30
C TRP A 221 20.47 -4.41 29.17
N TYR A 222 21.19 -4.16 30.27
CA TYR A 222 22.66 -4.11 30.28
C TYR A 222 23.29 -5.45 29.90
N LYS A 223 22.69 -6.57 30.34
CA LYS A 223 23.14 -7.92 29.97
C LYS A 223 22.91 -8.19 28.48
N GLN A 224 21.77 -7.77 27.93
CA GLN A 224 21.45 -7.92 26.52
C GLN A 224 22.39 -7.10 25.63
N GLN A 225 22.75 -5.89 26.07
CA GLN A 225 23.70 -5.02 25.34
C GLN A 225 25.12 -5.62 25.26
N ARG A 226 25.53 -6.42 26.27
CA ARG A 226 26.82 -7.15 26.22
C ARG A 226 26.81 -8.40 25.34
N SER A 227 25.64 -8.95 25.03
CA SER A 227 25.53 -10.12 24.14
C SER A 227 25.47 -9.75 22.65
N GLY A 228 25.28 -8.48 22.32
CA GLY A 228 25.29 -7.96 20.94
C GLY A 228 26.60 -7.27 20.56
N SER A 229 27.75 -7.89 20.79
CA SER A 229 29.02 -7.35 20.27
C SER A 229 29.03 -7.42 18.75
N CYS A 230 28.99 -6.24 18.14
CA CYS A 230 29.13 -5.99 16.71
C CYS A 230 30.30 -6.77 16.08
N GLU A 231 30.00 -7.49 15.00
CA GLU A 231 30.95 -7.66 13.91
C GLU A 231 30.79 -6.46 12.97
N GLY A 232 31.91 -5.79 12.65
CA GLY A 232 31.92 -4.49 12.01
C GLY A 232 31.41 -4.50 10.57
N ILE A 233 30.56 -3.52 10.24
CA ILE A 233 30.23 -3.17 8.85
C ILE A 233 30.89 -1.82 8.55
N PRO A 234 31.59 -1.66 7.41
CA PRO A 234 32.30 -0.44 7.07
C PRO A 234 31.32 0.71 6.80
N LEU A 235 31.78 1.90 7.18
CA LEU A 235 31.12 3.18 7.04
C LEU A 235 30.85 3.48 5.55
N VAL A 236 29.60 3.32 5.11
CA VAL A 236 29.13 3.75 3.78
C VAL A 236 28.97 5.27 3.80
N GLN A 237 29.61 5.93 2.85
CA GLN A 237 29.54 7.37 2.65
C GLN A 237 28.15 7.82 2.15
N PRO A 238 27.73 9.06 2.44
CA PRO A 238 26.45 9.59 1.96
C PRO A 238 26.41 9.67 0.44
N PHE A 239 25.26 9.33 -0.13
CA PHE A 239 24.97 9.42 -1.55
C PHE A 239 24.76 10.88 -1.95
N ASP A 240 25.57 11.37 -2.90
CA ASP A 240 25.33 12.63 -3.57
C ASP A 240 24.17 12.47 -4.57
N ALA A 241 23.12 13.25 -4.38
CA ALA A 241 21.99 13.35 -5.30
C ALA A 241 22.37 14.21 -6.52
N SER A 242 23.07 13.64 -7.49
CA SER A 242 23.09 14.19 -8.86
C SER A 242 23.47 13.14 -9.90
N THR A 243 22.56 12.23 -10.25
CA THR A 243 22.61 11.62 -11.58
C THR A 243 21.22 11.15 -11.97
N GLY A 244 20.63 11.81 -12.98
CA GLY A 244 19.39 11.39 -13.60
C GLY A 244 19.58 10.02 -14.26
N ILE A 245 18.70 9.07 -13.91
CA ILE A 245 18.64 7.77 -14.56
C ILE A 245 17.34 7.70 -15.36
N PHE A 246 17.49 7.66 -16.68
CA PHE A 246 16.49 7.19 -17.62
C PHE A 246 16.18 5.71 -17.31
N PHE A 247 14.94 5.39 -16.95
CA PHE A 247 14.46 4.01 -16.95
C PHE A 247 14.09 3.59 -18.36
N GLY A 248 14.87 2.65 -18.90
CA GLY A 248 14.58 1.96 -20.16
C GLY A 248 13.57 0.84 -19.95
N SER A 249 12.63 0.74 -20.90
CA SER A 249 11.67 -0.36 -21.04
C SER A 249 12.35 -1.73 -21.04
N SER A 250 11.85 -2.64 -20.22
CA SER A 250 12.23 -4.05 -20.22
C SER A 250 11.55 -4.77 -21.38
N ALA A 251 12.37 -5.28 -22.31
CA ALA A 251 11.93 -6.19 -23.36
C ALA A 251 12.10 -7.64 -22.90
N GLN A 252 11.05 -8.44 -23.12
CA GLN A 252 11.02 -9.89 -22.94
C GLN A 252 12.22 -10.60 -23.59
N GLN A 253 12.84 -11.55 -22.86
CA GLN A 253 13.70 -12.57 -23.45
C GLN A 253 13.31 -13.96 -22.96
N HIS A 254 12.84 -14.79 -23.90
CA HIS A 254 12.75 -16.24 -23.81
C HIS A 254 14.16 -16.87 -23.75
N PRO A 255 14.43 -17.86 -22.87
CA PRO A 255 15.63 -18.66 -22.97
C PRO A 255 15.40 -19.92 -23.82
N SER A 256 16.22 -20.07 -24.86
CA SER A 256 16.45 -21.35 -25.55
C SER A 256 17.63 -22.04 -24.87
N VAL A 257 17.41 -23.20 -24.24
CA VAL A 257 18.48 -23.99 -23.61
C VAL A 257 19.07 -24.98 -24.61
N LEU A 258 20.38 -24.84 -24.82
CA LEU A 258 21.24 -25.71 -25.62
C LEU A 258 21.82 -26.80 -24.70
N ALA A 259 21.32 -28.03 -24.80
CA ALA A 259 21.84 -29.17 -24.05
C ALA A 259 22.90 -29.95 -24.85
N LYS A 260 24.09 -30.08 -24.26
CA LYS A 260 25.22 -30.89 -24.74
C LYS A 260 25.20 -32.21 -23.98
N SER A 261 25.08 -33.34 -24.66
CA SER A 261 25.16 -34.68 -24.05
C SER A 261 26.00 -35.62 -24.92
N ILE A 262 26.99 -36.27 -24.31
CA ILE A 262 27.79 -37.36 -24.88
C ILE A 262 27.58 -38.59 -23.98
N GLY A 263 27.13 -39.70 -24.57
CA GLY A 263 27.05 -41.00 -23.92
C GLY A 263 26.52 -42.09 -24.87
N ASN A 264 27.28 -43.17 -25.03
CA ASN A 264 27.21 -44.20 -26.08
C ASN A 264 26.05 -45.23 -25.98
N MET A 265 25.45 -45.55 -27.15
CA MET A 265 24.92 -46.84 -27.70
C MET A 265 23.87 -47.70 -26.95
N PRO A 266 23.12 -48.64 -27.60
CA PRO A 266 23.18 -49.11 -29.00
C PRO A 266 21.84 -49.13 -29.79
N ASN A 267 22.01 -49.38 -31.10
CA ASN A 267 21.03 -49.60 -32.18
C ASN A 267 19.79 -50.44 -31.82
N ASN A 268 18.63 -49.97 -32.28
CA ASN A 268 17.60 -50.79 -32.93
C ASN A 268 16.77 -49.91 -33.88
N GLY A 269 16.71 -50.33 -35.15
CA GLY A 269 16.12 -49.57 -36.24
C GLY A 269 14.61 -49.74 -36.39
N VAL A 270 13.94 -48.64 -36.70
CA VAL A 270 12.60 -48.58 -37.32
C VAL A 270 12.60 -47.37 -38.28
N PRO A 271 12.11 -47.49 -39.53
CA PRO A 271 12.16 -46.40 -40.51
C PRO A 271 10.99 -45.40 -40.34
N LEU A 272 11.28 -44.10 -40.49
CA LEU A 272 10.29 -43.03 -40.63
C LEU A 272 10.24 -42.52 -42.09
N PRO A 273 9.09 -42.00 -42.57
CA PRO A 273 8.86 -41.70 -43.98
C PRO A 273 9.36 -40.29 -44.41
N SER A 274 9.64 -40.18 -45.72
CA SER A 274 10.06 -38.95 -46.42
C SER A 274 9.04 -37.82 -46.32
N ILE A 275 9.52 -36.61 -46.04
CA ILE A 275 8.79 -35.35 -46.21
C ILE A 275 9.30 -34.67 -47.48
N GLN A 276 8.38 -34.37 -48.41
CA GLN A 276 8.62 -33.54 -49.59
C GLN A 276 8.58 -32.05 -49.23
N GLU A 277 9.54 -31.29 -49.75
CA GLU A 277 9.54 -29.82 -49.73
C GLU A 277 8.36 -29.25 -50.52
N VAL A 278 7.59 -28.36 -49.90
CA VAL A 278 6.61 -27.50 -50.56
C VAL A 278 7.24 -26.13 -50.81
N ARG A 279 7.39 -25.78 -52.09
CA ARG A 279 7.91 -24.49 -52.56
C ARG A 279 6.76 -23.49 -52.67
N LEU A 280 6.81 -22.38 -51.92
CA LEU A 280 5.83 -21.30 -52.02
C LEU A 280 6.20 -20.33 -53.15
N VAL A 281 5.22 -20.02 -54.00
CA VAL A 281 5.28 -19.00 -55.06
C VAL A 281 4.55 -17.75 -54.56
N PRO A 282 5.04 -16.51 -54.81
CA PRO A 282 4.34 -15.30 -54.40
C PRO A 282 3.19 -14.98 -55.38
N GLY A 283 1.96 -14.92 -54.87
CA GLY A 283 0.77 -14.44 -55.59
C GLY A 283 0.46 -12.97 -55.27
N GLN A 284 0.00 -12.25 -56.28
CA GLN A 284 -0.23 -10.80 -56.27
C GLN A 284 -1.42 -10.35 -55.41
N VAL A 285 -1.29 -9.13 -54.88
CA VAL A 285 -2.32 -8.38 -54.14
C VAL A 285 -3.29 -7.74 -55.14
N GLU A 286 -4.57 -8.08 -55.02
CA GLU A 286 -5.68 -7.40 -55.69
C GLU A 286 -6.50 -6.66 -54.62
N THR A 287 -6.67 -5.35 -54.81
CA THR A 287 -7.42 -4.46 -53.92
C THR A 287 -8.83 -4.27 -54.47
N ASP A 288 -9.86 -4.60 -53.69
CA ASP A 288 -11.25 -4.25 -53.97
C ASP A 288 -11.91 -3.59 -52.74
N PRO A 289 -12.49 -2.37 -52.85
CA PRO A 289 -13.17 -1.71 -51.75
C PRO A 289 -14.70 -1.89 -51.85
N GLY A 290 -15.31 -2.52 -50.85
CA GLY A 290 -16.77 -2.63 -50.70
C GLY A 290 -17.21 -2.63 -49.22
N PRO A 291 -18.36 -2.02 -48.88
CA PRO A 291 -18.58 -1.40 -47.57
C PRO A 291 -19.06 -2.36 -46.49
N LEU A 292 -18.51 -2.22 -45.27
CA LEU A 292 -18.99 -2.91 -44.07
C LEU A 292 -20.21 -2.20 -43.48
N SER A 293 -21.27 -2.97 -43.34
CA SER A 293 -22.53 -2.61 -42.69
C SER A 293 -22.36 -2.62 -41.17
N ILE A 294 -22.72 -1.52 -40.51
CA ILE A 294 -22.74 -1.38 -39.06
C ILE A 294 -24.04 -2.02 -38.55
N GLN A 295 -23.92 -3.12 -37.79
CA GLN A 295 -25.01 -3.60 -36.93
C GLN A 295 -24.74 -3.21 -35.48
N ASN A 296 -25.66 -2.39 -34.97
CA ASN A 296 -25.76 -1.87 -33.63
C ASN A 296 -26.64 -2.81 -32.79
N PRO A 297 -26.21 -3.34 -31.64
CA PRO A 297 -27.11 -4.00 -30.71
C PRO A 297 -27.33 -3.12 -29.46
N TYR A 298 -28.30 -2.21 -29.55
CA TYR A 298 -29.09 -1.78 -28.40
C TYR A 298 -30.46 -2.41 -28.54
N ASN A 299 -30.84 -3.32 -27.63
CA ASN A 299 -32.23 -3.61 -27.23
C ASN A 299 -32.26 -4.69 -26.13
N ALA A 300 -32.43 -4.26 -24.87
CA ALA A 300 -33.12 -4.97 -23.79
C ALA A 300 -33.42 -3.90 -22.72
N ALA A 301 -34.59 -3.25 -22.77
CA ALA A 301 -35.89 -3.70 -22.25
C ALA A 301 -35.91 -3.86 -20.72
N ASP A 302 -36.42 -2.79 -20.10
CA ASP A 302 -37.09 -2.66 -18.80
C ASP A 302 -37.34 -3.94 -17.99
N THR A 303 -36.85 -3.94 -16.75
CA THR A 303 -37.55 -4.53 -15.59
C THR A 303 -37.25 -3.71 -14.33
N LEU A 304 -38.24 -2.96 -13.87
CA LEU A 304 -38.25 -2.26 -12.58
C LEU A 304 -38.50 -3.25 -11.42
N PRO A 305 -37.89 -3.07 -10.23
CA PRO A 305 -38.20 -3.87 -9.05
C PRO A 305 -39.45 -3.36 -8.31
N PRO A 306 -40.21 -4.24 -7.62
CA PRO A 306 -41.34 -3.82 -6.81
C PRO A 306 -40.90 -3.25 -5.46
N ASP A 307 -41.36 -2.01 -5.23
CA ASP A 307 -42.03 -1.48 -4.04
C ASP A 307 -41.85 -2.25 -2.71
N TYR A 308 -41.21 -1.59 -1.74
CA TYR A 308 -41.37 -1.86 -0.31
C TYR A 308 -41.90 -0.59 0.33
N THR A 309 -43.15 -0.62 0.79
CA THR A 309 -43.74 0.41 1.63
C THR A 309 -44.28 -0.18 2.93
N VAL A 310 -43.97 0.57 4.00
CA VAL A 310 -44.45 0.57 5.40
C VAL A 310 -43.94 -0.51 6.34
#